data_AF-A0A843ITX6-F1
#
_entry.id   AF-A0A843ITX6-F1
#
_cell.length_a   1.000
_cell.length_b   1.000
_cell.length_c   1.000
_cell.angle_alpha   90.00
_cell.angle_beta   90.00
_cell.angle_gamma   90.00
#
_symmetry.space_group_name_H-M   'P 1'
#
loop_
_entity.id
_entity.type
_entity.pdbx_description
1 polymer ?
#
loop_
_entity_poly.entity_id
_entity_poly.type
_entity_poly.pdbx_seq_one_letter_code
_entity_poly.pdbx_strand_id
1 'polypeptide(L)'
;MPEYIININKRKINSVEVPKSAEVEVGDVLVLRLVNHGAPLHVSVSAVNARRYTIYLHENIYLKEEMEFKVPILSTAPTGTFQIDIITGYGIVKETFKVNVTDRSLELPEVLEDIPPTTEEPEKNNYGYGLTLALLVIAGWAAYILAIGYYGMVAGFSSVILLTIAVLIAWRWRS
;
A
#
# COMPACT_ATOMS: atom_id res chain seq x y z
N MET A 1 1.25 14.95 17.09
CA MET A 1 -0.07 14.32 16.83
C MET A 1 -0.98 15.28 16.09
N PRO A 2 -0.95 15.27 14.74
CA PRO A 2 -1.90 16.00 13.92
C PRO A 2 -3.29 15.36 14.04
N GLU A 3 -4.31 16.20 14.17
CA GLU A 3 -5.69 15.79 14.36
C GLU A 3 -6.58 16.28 13.21
N TYR A 4 -7.39 15.37 12.67
CA TYR A 4 -8.30 15.66 11.56
C TYR A 4 -9.73 15.23 11.88
N ILE A 5 -10.66 16.15 11.65
CA ILE A 5 -12.09 15.92 11.89
C ILE A 5 -12.75 15.37 10.63
N ILE A 6 -13.43 14.24 10.78
CA ILE A 6 -14.26 13.62 9.75
C ILE A 6 -15.71 13.74 10.20
N ASN A 7 -16.53 14.43 9.40
CA ASN A 7 -17.94 14.59 9.70
C ASN A 7 -18.78 13.57 8.94
N ILE A 8 -19.65 12.86 9.65
CA ILE A 8 -20.55 11.85 9.09
C ILE A 8 -21.99 12.31 9.30
N ASN A 9 -22.86 12.05 8.32
CA ASN A 9 -24.27 12.46 8.30
C ASN A 9 -24.53 13.96 8.35
N LYS A 10 -23.52 14.81 8.13
CA LYS A 10 -23.67 16.26 8.24
C LYS A 10 -24.48 16.89 7.11
N ARG A 11 -24.33 16.40 5.87
CA ARG A 11 -25.07 16.92 4.69
C ARG A 11 -26.27 16.06 4.32
N LYS A 12 -26.10 14.73 4.33
CA LYS A 12 -27.12 13.76 3.92
C LYS A 12 -26.95 12.48 4.74
N ILE A 13 -27.96 11.61 4.71
CA ILE A 13 -27.86 10.27 5.29
C ILE A 13 -26.69 9.53 4.64
N ASN A 14 -25.83 8.94 5.46
CA ASN A 14 -24.55 8.29 5.13
C ASN A 14 -23.50 9.20 4.48
N SER A 15 -23.69 10.53 4.41
CA SER A 15 -22.67 11.42 3.83
C SER A 15 -21.40 11.42 4.69
N VAL A 16 -20.24 11.40 4.06
CA VAL A 16 -18.94 11.53 4.73
C VAL A 16 -18.26 12.79 4.22
N GLU A 17 -17.72 13.61 5.12
CA GLU A 17 -16.86 14.74 4.80
C GLU A 17 -15.48 14.48 5.37
N VAL A 18 -14.51 14.31 4.46
CA VAL A 18 -13.09 14.11 4.78
C VAL A 18 -12.29 15.37 4.46
N PRO A 19 -11.16 15.62 5.16
CA PRO A 19 -10.20 16.63 4.73
C PRO A 19 -9.61 16.28 3.35
N LYS A 20 -9.10 17.27 2.62
CA LYS A 20 -8.45 17.04 1.31
C LYS A 20 -7.17 16.21 1.45
N SER A 21 -6.37 16.54 2.45
CA SER A 21 -5.13 15.87 2.79
C SER A 21 -4.88 15.98 4.29
N ALA A 22 -4.22 14.97 4.83
CA ALA A 22 -3.62 14.97 6.15
C ALA A 22 -2.10 14.97 6.01
N GLU A 23 -1.42 15.66 6.91
CA GLU A 23 0.04 15.72 7.01
C GLU A 23 0.42 15.10 8.35
N VAL A 24 1.38 14.19 8.33
CA VAL A 24 1.85 13.50 9.53
C VAL A 24 3.35 13.26 9.43
N GLU A 25 4.03 13.40 10.57
CA GLU A 25 5.46 13.16 10.65
C GLU A 25 5.75 11.66 10.83
N VAL A 26 6.92 11.22 10.36
CA VAL A 26 7.41 9.86 10.58
C VAL A 26 7.50 9.58 12.10
N GLY A 27 6.93 8.46 12.55
CA GLY A 27 6.90 8.08 13.97
C GLY A 27 5.83 8.77 14.82
N ASP A 28 5.02 9.67 14.25
CA ASP A 28 3.90 10.30 14.97
C ASP A 28 2.61 9.44 14.88
N VAL A 29 1.57 9.86 15.60
CA VAL A 29 0.25 9.25 15.55
C VAL A 29 -0.72 10.21 14.87
N LEU A 30 -1.32 9.76 13.76
CA LEU A 30 -2.41 10.45 13.09
C LEU A 30 -3.71 10.19 13.86
N VAL A 31 -4.36 11.26 14.32
CA VAL A 31 -5.64 11.16 15.04
C VAL A 31 -6.78 11.58 14.12
N LEU A 32 -7.74 10.68 13.94
CA LEU A 32 -8.95 10.88 13.17
C LEU A 32 -10.14 10.99 14.11
N ARG A 33 -10.72 12.18 14.22
CA ARG A 33 -11.91 12.43 15.04
C ARG A 33 -13.17 12.26 14.19
N LEU A 34 -13.86 11.14 14.38
CA LEU A 34 -15.10 10.81 13.68
C LEU A 34 -16.29 11.41 14.44
N VAL A 35 -17.02 12.32 13.82
CA VAL A 35 -18.18 13.00 14.43
C VAL A 35 -19.43 12.67 13.63
N ASN A 36 -20.38 11.96 14.25
CA ASN A 36 -21.67 11.62 13.67
C ASN A 36 -22.74 12.66 14.02
N HIS A 37 -23.38 13.22 13.00
CA HIS A 37 -24.46 14.21 13.13
C HIS A 37 -25.86 13.62 12.94
N GLY A 38 -25.98 12.28 12.83
CA GLY A 38 -27.23 11.60 12.52
C GLY A 38 -27.47 10.35 13.36
N ALA A 39 -28.22 9.39 12.81
CA ALA A 39 -28.46 8.12 13.46
C ALA A 39 -27.16 7.31 13.62
N PRO A 40 -27.04 6.47 14.66
CA PRO A 40 -25.88 5.60 14.84
C PRO A 40 -25.68 4.67 13.63
N LEU A 41 -24.43 4.46 13.23
CA LEU A 41 -24.09 3.64 12.07
C LEU A 41 -22.78 2.87 12.24
N HIS A 42 -22.61 1.84 11.41
CA HIS A 42 -21.32 1.19 11.21
C HIS A 42 -20.50 1.96 10.18
N VAL A 43 -19.25 2.24 10.53
CA VAL A 43 -18.26 2.91 9.69
C VAL A 43 -17.09 1.95 9.53
N SER A 44 -16.63 1.77 8.30
CA SER A 44 -15.39 1.04 8.02
C SER A 44 -14.31 2.04 7.67
N VAL A 45 -13.18 1.97 8.38
CA VAL A 45 -11.98 2.75 8.07
C VAL A 45 -10.97 1.79 7.47
N SER A 46 -10.33 2.12 6.35
CA SER A 46 -9.27 1.27 5.79
C SER A 46 -8.12 2.10 5.26
N ALA A 47 -6.90 1.57 5.37
CA ALA A 47 -5.69 2.22 4.92
C ALA A 47 -5.19 1.53 3.64
N VAL A 48 -5.14 2.28 2.55
CA VAL A 48 -4.76 1.80 1.21
C VAL A 48 -3.32 2.20 0.90
N ASN A 49 -2.54 1.26 0.39
CA ASN A 49 -1.09 1.41 0.15
C ASN A 49 -0.29 1.80 1.42
N ALA A 50 -0.82 1.45 2.60
CA ALA A 50 -0.35 1.93 3.88
C ALA A 50 0.68 1.01 4.56
N ARG A 51 0.93 -0.20 4.02
CA ARG A 51 1.79 -1.23 4.66
C ARG A 51 3.21 -0.78 5.02
N ARG A 52 3.75 0.19 4.27
CA ARG A 52 5.10 0.74 4.53
C ARG A 52 5.09 1.86 5.57
N TYR A 53 3.92 2.38 5.92
CA TYR A 53 3.76 3.56 6.76
C TYR A 53 3.12 3.25 8.11
N THR A 54 2.20 2.27 8.19
CA THR A 54 1.49 1.92 9.42
C THR A 54 1.19 0.42 9.50
N ILE A 55 1.05 -0.08 10.74
CA ILE A 55 0.53 -1.43 11.02
C ILE A 55 -0.99 -1.52 10.81
N TYR A 56 -1.66 -0.37 10.79
CA TYR A 56 -3.10 -0.30 10.63
C TYR A 56 -3.50 -0.57 9.18
N LEU A 57 -4.52 -1.42 8.97
CA LEU A 57 -5.01 -1.78 7.64
C LEU A 57 -6.51 -1.58 7.50
N HIS A 58 -7.30 -2.07 8.45
CA HIS A 58 -8.76 -2.02 8.36
C HIS A 58 -9.43 -2.26 9.71
N GLU A 59 -10.51 -1.51 9.99
CA GLU A 59 -11.36 -1.71 11.16
C GLU A 59 -12.81 -1.29 10.87
N ASN A 60 -13.75 -1.99 11.49
CA ASN A 60 -15.18 -1.71 11.44
C ASN A 60 -15.63 -1.24 12.81
N ILE A 61 -16.20 -0.05 12.87
CA ILE A 61 -16.50 0.63 14.12
C ILE A 61 -17.98 1.02 14.16
N TYR A 62 -18.58 0.88 15.34
CA TYR A 62 -19.93 1.36 15.59
C TYR A 62 -19.87 2.78 16.14
N LEU A 63 -20.30 3.76 15.34
CA LEU A 63 -20.23 5.17 15.65
C LEU A 63 -21.61 5.68 16.08
N LYS A 64 -21.72 6.06 17.35
CA LYS A 64 -22.94 6.66 17.91
C LYS A 64 -22.92 8.18 17.80
N GLU A 65 -21.97 8.82 18.46
CA GLU A 65 -21.83 10.29 18.53
C GLU A 65 -20.45 10.71 18.04
N GLU A 66 -19.40 10.44 18.82
CA GLU A 66 -18.02 10.79 18.48
C GLU A 66 -17.07 9.66 18.84
N MET A 67 -15.98 9.55 18.09
CA MET A 67 -14.90 8.62 18.37
C MET A 67 -13.57 9.16 17.86
N GLU A 68 -12.53 8.99 18.67
CA GLU A 68 -11.15 9.16 18.23
C GLU A 68 -10.58 7.85 17.71
N PHE A 69 -10.03 7.91 16.50
CA PHE A 69 -9.40 6.79 15.84
C PHE A 69 -7.92 7.09 15.59
N LYS A 70 -7.03 6.27 16.15
CA LYS A 70 -5.59 6.53 16.15
C LYS A 70 -4.88 5.63 15.17
N VAL A 71 -4.19 6.22 14.20
CA VAL A 71 -3.38 5.52 13.19
C VAL A 71 -1.90 5.78 13.50
N PRO A 72 -1.18 4.81 14.10
CA PRO A 72 0.23 4.99 14.40
C PRO A 72 1.06 4.92 13.12
N ILE A 73 1.93 5.91 12.88
CA ILE A 73 2.89 5.89 11.79
C ILE A 73 4.20 5.27 12.30
N LEU A 74 4.76 4.35 11.52
CA LEU A 74 6.02 3.68 11.86
C LEU A 74 7.16 4.72 11.91
N SER A 75 8.05 4.58 12.88
CA SER A 75 9.28 5.39 12.94
C SER A 75 10.25 5.11 11.79
N THR A 76 10.10 3.96 11.13
CA THR A 76 10.86 3.57 9.94
C THR A 76 10.08 3.83 8.64
N ALA A 77 8.96 4.54 8.70
CA ALA A 77 8.16 4.84 7.51
C ALA A 77 8.97 5.72 6.55
N PRO A 78 8.94 5.44 5.23
CA PRO A 78 9.52 6.34 4.25
C PRO A 78 8.66 7.60 4.10
N THR A 79 9.27 8.68 3.60
CA THR A 79 8.54 9.86 3.11
C THR A 79 7.67 9.45 1.90
N GLY A 80 6.43 9.92 1.86
CA GLY A 80 5.54 9.61 0.74
C GLY A 80 4.08 9.84 1.06
N THR A 81 3.21 9.13 0.33
CA THR A 81 1.76 9.24 0.52
C THR A 81 1.10 7.87 0.61
N PHE A 82 0.07 7.79 1.45
CA PHE A 82 -0.89 6.69 1.47
C PHE A 82 -2.31 7.26 1.55
N GLN A 83 -3.32 6.39 1.52
CA GLN A 83 -4.72 6.81 1.52
C GLN A 83 -5.49 6.19 2.67
N ILE A 84 -6.48 6.92 3.17
CA ILE A 84 -7.45 6.40 4.12
C ILE A 84 -8.83 6.51 3.48
N ASP A 85 -9.50 5.36 3.45
CA ASP A 85 -10.88 5.21 3.00
C ASP A 85 -11.81 5.17 4.19
N ILE A 86 -12.89 5.94 4.13
CA ILE A 86 -13.98 5.94 5.10
C ILE A 86 -15.24 5.51 4.36
N ILE A 87 -15.81 4.40 4.81
CA ILE A 87 -16.92 3.74 4.15
C ILE A 87 -18.11 3.69 5.12
N THR A 88 -19.27 4.15 4.66
CA THR A 88 -20.51 4.20 5.44
C THR A 88 -21.67 3.59 4.66
N GLY A 89 -22.82 3.44 5.33
CA GLY A 89 -24.03 2.91 4.70
C GLY A 89 -23.86 1.50 4.17
N TYR A 90 -23.15 0.63 4.91
CA TYR A 90 -22.88 -0.76 4.51
C TYR A 90 -22.13 -0.90 3.17
N GLY A 91 -21.24 0.03 2.85
CA GLY A 91 -20.44 -0.03 1.61
C GLY A 91 -20.96 0.84 0.47
N ILE A 92 -22.07 1.56 0.67
CA ILE A 92 -22.69 2.38 -0.38
C ILE A 92 -21.92 3.68 -0.63
N VAL A 93 -21.42 4.31 0.44
CA VAL A 93 -20.70 5.59 0.35
C VAL A 93 -19.26 5.37 0.79
N LYS A 94 -18.33 5.83 -0.05
CA LYS A 94 -16.89 5.75 0.18
C LYS A 94 -16.26 7.10 -0.11
N GLU A 95 -15.55 7.64 0.87
CA GLU A 95 -14.73 8.83 0.71
C GLU A 95 -13.28 8.51 1.03
N THR A 96 -12.36 9.09 0.27
CA THR A 96 -10.93 8.82 0.35
C THR A 96 -10.17 10.12 0.50
N PHE A 97 -9.22 10.17 1.43
CA PHE A 97 -8.28 11.28 1.54
C PHE A 97 -6.84 10.80 1.60
N LYS A 98 -5.93 11.67 1.17
CA LYS A 98 -4.49 11.39 1.12
C LYS A 98 -3.83 11.75 2.45
N VAL A 99 -2.95 10.89 2.92
CA VAL A 99 -2.06 11.16 4.05
C VAL A 99 -0.65 11.31 3.51
N ASN A 100 -0.07 12.49 3.71
CA ASN A 100 1.30 12.82 3.37
C ASN A 100 2.17 12.58 4.60
N VAL A 101 3.14 11.68 4.45
CA VAL A 101 4.13 11.38 5.48
C VAL A 101 5.39 12.16 5.16
N THR A 102 5.76 13.10 6.02
CA THR A 102 6.96 13.93 5.89
C THR A 102 7.95 13.64 7.01
N ASP A 103 9.23 13.82 6.71
CA ASP A 103 10.28 13.76 7.72
C ASP A 103 10.71 15.20 8.05
N ARG A 104 10.60 15.58 9.32
CA ARG A 104 11.03 16.89 9.82
C ARG A 104 12.53 16.93 10.15
N SER A 105 13.23 15.80 10.05
CA SER A 105 14.66 15.69 10.36
C SER A 105 15.61 16.26 9.28
N LEU A 106 15.12 16.87 8.20
CA LEU A 106 15.97 17.45 7.15
C LEU A 106 15.72 18.95 6.95
N GLU A 107 15.83 19.73 8.02
CA GLU A 107 16.45 21.06 7.92
C GLU A 107 17.89 20.94 8.43
N LEU A 108 18.76 20.26 7.68
CA LEU A 108 20.20 20.45 7.90
C LEU A 108 20.52 21.90 7.50
N PRO A 109 21.16 22.71 8.36
CA PRO A 109 21.74 23.96 7.90
C PRO A 109 22.70 23.67 6.73
N GLU A 110 22.64 24.51 5.70
CA GLU A 110 23.59 24.55 4.59
C GLU A 110 25.00 24.82 5.14
N VAL A 111 25.65 23.77 5.64
CA VAL A 111 27.09 23.66 5.69
C VAL A 111 27.41 22.44 4.84
N LEU A 112 27.58 22.72 3.55
CA LEU A 112 28.27 21.83 2.63
C LEU A 112 29.70 21.68 3.16
N GLU A 113 29.93 20.72 4.07
CA GLU A 113 31.22 20.07 4.15
C GLU A 113 31.33 19.18 2.92
N ASP A 114 32.42 19.35 2.17
CA ASP A 114 32.76 18.57 0.98
C ASP A 114 32.73 17.07 1.30
N ILE A 115 31.59 16.44 1.02
CA ILE A 115 31.46 15.00 1.02
C ILE A 115 32.32 14.51 -0.15
N PRO A 116 33.35 13.65 0.07
CA PRO A 116 34.08 13.05 -1.05
C PRO A 116 33.08 12.31 -1.94
N PRO A 117 33.32 12.20 -3.26
CA PRO A 117 32.33 11.70 -4.20
C PRO A 117 31.79 10.35 -3.70
N THR A 118 30.51 10.34 -3.32
CA THR A 118 29.77 9.11 -3.08
C THR A 118 29.98 8.24 -4.30
N THR A 119 30.62 7.09 -4.09
CA THR A 119 30.72 6.05 -5.09
C THR A 119 29.30 5.73 -5.53
N GLU A 120 28.97 6.00 -6.78
CA GLU A 120 27.70 5.60 -7.39
C GLU A 120 27.50 4.12 -7.06
N GLU A 121 26.47 3.79 -6.26
CA GLU A 121 26.07 2.41 -6.11
C GLU A 121 25.81 1.86 -7.51
N PRO A 122 26.38 0.70 -7.87
CA PRO A 122 26.21 0.18 -9.20
C PRO A 122 24.72 0.00 -9.45
N GLU A 123 24.18 0.63 -10.51
CA GLU A 123 22.85 0.32 -11.03
C GLU A 123 22.76 -1.20 -11.10
N LYS A 124 21.93 -1.77 -10.23
CA LYS A 124 21.77 -3.22 -10.13
C LYS A 124 21.25 -3.69 -11.48
N ASN A 125 22.15 -4.22 -12.29
CA ASN A 125 21.92 -4.57 -13.68
C ASN A 125 20.90 -5.73 -13.74
N ASN A 126 19.61 -5.36 -13.76
CA ASN A 126 18.48 -6.28 -13.69
C ASN A 126 18.22 -7.01 -15.03
N TYR A 127 19.03 -6.76 -16.06
CA TYR A 127 18.87 -7.36 -17.38
C TYR A 127 19.03 -8.89 -17.37
N GLY A 128 19.87 -9.44 -16.48
CA GLY A 128 20.05 -10.89 -16.36
C GLY A 128 18.78 -11.63 -15.90
N TYR A 129 18.01 -11.01 -15.00
CA TYR A 129 16.83 -11.64 -14.41
C TYR A 129 15.62 -11.62 -15.35
N GLY A 130 15.40 -10.51 -16.06
CA GLY A 130 14.36 -10.42 -17.10
C GLY A 130 14.56 -11.47 -18.19
N LEU A 131 15.81 -11.70 -18.59
CA LEU A 131 16.15 -12.75 -19.56
C LEU A 131 15.86 -14.15 -19.02
N THR A 132 16.24 -14.46 -17.78
CA THR A 132 15.95 -15.78 -17.17
C THR A 132 14.45 -16.06 -17.06
N LEU A 133 13.66 -15.04 -16.71
CA LEU A 133 12.21 -15.16 -16.57
C LEU A 133 11.55 -15.38 -17.94
N ALA A 134 11.99 -14.62 -18.95
CA ALA A 134 11.55 -14.83 -20.34
C ALA A 134 11.88 -16.24 -20.85
N LEU A 135 13.11 -16.73 -20.60
CA LEU A 135 13.52 -18.08 -21.01
C LEU A 135 12.69 -19.18 -20.33
N LEU A 136 12.40 -19.05 -19.03
CA LEU A 136 11.58 -20.04 -18.31
C LEU A 136 10.14 -20.07 -18.82
N VAL A 137 9.55 -18.91 -19.12
CA VAL A 137 8.20 -18.82 -19.68
C VAL A 137 8.17 -19.45 -21.08
N ILE A 138 9.13 -19.11 -21.94
CA ILE A 138 9.23 -19.67 -23.30
C ILE A 138 9.42 -21.19 -23.25
N ALA A 139 10.33 -21.68 -22.39
CA ALA A 139 10.57 -23.11 -22.22
C ALA A 139 9.35 -23.85 -21.66
N GLY A 140 8.63 -23.25 -20.71
CA GLY A 140 7.40 -23.79 -20.15
C GLY A 140 6.29 -23.95 -21.20
N TRP A 141 6.09 -22.93 -22.04
CA TRP A 141 5.13 -22.99 -23.15
C TRP A 141 5.55 -23.98 -24.25
N ALA A 142 6.83 -24.03 -24.61
CA ALA A 142 7.34 -24.99 -25.58
C ALA A 142 7.14 -26.44 -25.12
N ALA A 143 7.43 -26.72 -23.84
CA ALA A 143 7.18 -28.04 -23.23
C ALA A 143 5.69 -28.39 -23.20
N TYR A 144 4.80 -27.42 -22.96
CA TYR A 144 3.35 -27.62 -23.00
C TYR A 144 2.87 -28.01 -24.41
N ILE A 145 3.31 -27.27 -25.43
CA ILE A 145 2.94 -27.53 -26.83
C ILE A 145 3.44 -28.91 -27.27
N LEU A 146 4.66 -29.29 -26.88
CA LEU A 146 5.21 -30.62 -27.11
C LEU A 146 4.39 -31.72 -26.41
N ALA A 147 3.93 -31.47 -25.18
CA ALA A 147 3.10 -32.42 -24.44
C ALA A 147 1.77 -32.70 -25.14
N ILE A 148 1.15 -31.66 -25.73
CA ILE A 148 -0.07 -31.79 -26.54
C ILE A 148 0.20 -32.61 -27.81
N GLY A 149 1.30 -32.32 -28.52
CA GLY A 149 1.61 -32.97 -29.80
C GLY A 149 2.04 -34.43 -29.69
N TYR A 150 2.76 -34.79 -28.63
CA TYR A 150 3.35 -36.13 -28.45
C TYR A 150 2.70 -36.97 -27.34
N TYR A 151 1.61 -36.49 -26.71
CA TYR A 151 0.97 -37.14 -25.56
C TYR A 151 1.97 -37.57 -24.46
N GLY A 152 2.99 -36.73 -24.22
CA GLY A 152 4.08 -37.04 -23.29
C GLY A 152 3.83 -36.48 -21.90
N MET A 153 3.51 -37.32 -20.92
CA MET A 153 3.33 -36.92 -19.51
C MET A 153 4.53 -36.14 -18.96
N VAL A 154 5.76 -36.55 -19.30
CA VAL A 154 7.00 -35.92 -18.81
C VAL A 154 7.11 -34.45 -19.27
N ALA A 155 6.75 -34.16 -20.52
CA ALA A 155 6.76 -32.79 -21.06
C ALA A 155 5.69 -31.92 -20.38
N GLY A 156 4.52 -32.49 -20.09
CA GLY A 156 3.46 -31.81 -19.35
C GLY A 156 3.88 -31.40 -17.94
N PHE A 157 4.45 -32.34 -17.17
CA PHE A 157 4.98 -32.03 -15.83
C PHE A 157 6.10 -30.99 -15.86
N SER A 158 7.00 -31.10 -16.84
CA SER A 158 8.11 -30.14 -17.00
C SER A 158 7.60 -28.73 -17.26
N SER A 159 6.55 -28.58 -18.07
CA SER A 159 5.91 -27.28 -18.33
C SER A 159 5.36 -26.63 -17.05
N VAL A 160 4.59 -27.38 -16.27
CA VAL A 160 3.98 -26.87 -15.03
C VAL A 160 5.06 -26.44 -14.04
N ILE A 161 6.12 -27.22 -13.89
CA ILE A 161 7.24 -26.90 -13.00
C ILE A 161 7.93 -25.59 -13.44
N LEU A 162 8.27 -25.46 -14.72
CA LEU A 162 8.97 -24.27 -15.25
C LEU A 162 8.14 -22.99 -15.09
N LEU A 163 6.84 -23.05 -15.41
CA LEU A 163 5.95 -21.90 -15.25
C LEU A 163 5.74 -21.53 -13.78
N THR A 164 5.66 -22.52 -12.88
CA THR A 164 5.53 -22.28 -11.44
C THR A 164 6.78 -21.59 -10.89
N ILE A 165 7.97 -22.05 -11.27
CA ILE A 165 9.25 -21.43 -10.86
C ILE A 165 9.32 -19.99 -11.38
N ALA A 166 8.92 -19.74 -12.63
CA ALA A 166 8.89 -18.39 -13.20
C ALA A 166 7.99 -17.45 -12.38
N VAL A 167 6.80 -17.91 -11.97
CA VAL A 167 5.86 -17.14 -11.14
C VAL A 167 6.43 -16.86 -9.75
N LEU A 168 7.08 -17.85 -9.12
CA LEU A 168 7.69 -17.67 -7.79
C LEU A 168 8.84 -16.65 -7.83
N ILE A 169 9.69 -16.72 -8.86
CA ILE A 169 10.76 -15.74 -9.07
C ILE A 169 10.18 -14.34 -9.29
N ALA A 170 9.13 -14.22 -10.11
CA ALA A 170 8.45 -12.94 -10.36
C ALA A 170 7.82 -12.37 -9.08
N TRP A 171 7.17 -13.20 -8.27
CA TRP A 171 6.52 -12.78 -7.03
C TRP A 171 7.54 -12.27 -6.02
N ARG A 172 8.62 -13.03 -5.79
CA ARG A 172 9.67 -12.69 -4.82
C ARG A 172 10.33 -11.34 -5.10
N TRP A 173 10.31 -10.90 -6.36
CA TRP A 173 10.91 -9.64 -6.79
C TRP A 173 9.91 -8.47 -6.86
N ARG A 174 8.60 -8.75 -6.95
CA ARG A 174 7.55 -7.71 -6.85
C ARG A 174 7.29 -7.24 -5.42
N SER A 175 7.59 -8.07 -4.42
CA SER A 175 7.42 -7.78 -2.97
C SER A 175 8.66 -7.11 -2.39
#